data_AF-A0A3M1G1T6-F1
#
_entry.id   AF-A0A3M1G1T6-F1
#
_cell.length_a   1.000
_cell.length_b   1.000
_cell.length_c   1.000
_cell.angle_alpha   90.00
_cell.angle_beta   90.00
_cell.angle_gamma   90.00
#
_symmetry.space_group_name_H-M   'P 1'
#
loop_
_entity.id
_entity.type
_entity.pdbx_description
1 polymer ?
#
loop_
_entity_poly.entity_id
_entity_poly.type
_entity_poly.pdbx_seq_one_letter_code
_entity_poly.pdbx_strand_id
1 'polypeptide(L)'
;FNPQAWGEVAGTLAGLPTPFPGWLAAGVTALGVWVRWPLQWLSWWIVYGALVMVANKALGATVTLQRFYAATGFAAGPLLLTGLQPIPCLGPAASAVGFLWALAVYVYANADVTGFSLGRAALAAALPLVFLAALSLIGLGLVFFLTLFVALG
;
A
#
# COMPACT_ATOMS: atom_id res chain seq x y z
N PHE A 1 2.72 12.63 -20.28
CA PHE A 1 1.82 12.91 -19.15
C PHE A 1 2.26 14.21 -18.52
N ASN A 2 1.42 15.26 -18.53
CA ASN A 2 1.78 16.57 -17.97
C ASN A 2 1.09 16.76 -16.59
N PRO A 3 1.81 16.60 -15.47
CA PRO A 3 1.23 16.74 -14.13
C PRO A 3 0.74 18.17 -13.83
N GLN A 4 1.32 19.18 -14.48
CA GLN A 4 0.96 20.59 -14.29
C GLN A 4 -0.45 20.87 -14.86
N ALA A 5 -0.76 20.29 -16.02
CA ALA A 5 -2.08 20.40 -16.64
C ALA A 5 -3.21 19.86 -15.74
N TRP A 6 -2.95 18.78 -14.98
CA TRP A 6 -3.92 18.25 -14.02
C TRP A 6 -4.06 19.14 -12.77
N GLY A 7 -2.98 19.78 -12.33
CA GLY A 7 -3.02 20.76 -11.25
C GLY A 7 -3.85 21.98 -11.61
N GLU A 8 -3.70 22.48 -12.83
CA GLU A 8 -4.50 23.59 -13.38
C GLU A 8 -5.97 23.22 -13.51
N VAL A 9 -6.27 22.01 -14.01
CA VAL A 9 -7.65 21.51 -14.10
C VAL A 9 -8.27 21.37 -12.71
N ALA A 10 -7.55 20.83 -11.74
CA ALA A 10 -8.02 20.70 -10.36
C ALA A 10 -8.26 22.07 -9.70
N GLY A 11 -7.37 23.04 -9.92
CA GLY A 11 -7.54 24.42 -9.44
C GLY A 11 -8.74 25.12 -10.09
N THR A 12 -8.92 24.93 -11.40
CA THR A 12 -10.06 25.51 -12.14
C THR A 12 -11.39 24.91 -11.66
N LEU A 13 -11.44 23.59 -11.44
CA LEU A 13 -12.62 22.90 -10.90
C LEU A 13 -12.93 23.32 -9.46
N ALA A 14 -11.92 23.58 -8.64
CA ALA A 14 -12.08 24.05 -7.26
C ALA A 14 -12.61 25.49 -7.17
N GLY A 15 -12.35 26.31 -8.20
CA GLY A 15 -12.82 27.70 -8.30
C GLY A 15 -14.23 27.86 -8.88
N LEU A 16 -14.85 26.79 -9.39
CA LEU A 16 -16.22 26.85 -9.90
C LEU A 16 -17.20 27.10 -8.74
N PRO A 17 -18.20 27.99 -8.91
CA PRO A 17 -19.26 28.18 -7.93
C PRO A 17 -19.95 26.83 -7.71
N THR A 18 -19.76 26.25 -6.53
CA THR A 18 -20.35 24.96 -6.20
C THR A 18 -21.86 25.17 -6.01
N PRO A 19 -22.72 24.46 -6.77
CA PRO A 19 -24.17 24.65 -6.69
C PRO A 19 -24.78 24.13 -5.37
N PHE A 20 -23.97 23.56 -4.48
CA PHE A 20 -24.41 22.97 -3.22
C PHE A 20 -24.07 23.86 -2.02
N PRO A 21 -24.94 23.93 -1.00
CA PRO A 21 -24.63 24.62 0.24
C PRO A 21 -23.39 24.02 0.90
N GLY A 22 -22.52 24.87 1.46
CA GLY A 22 -21.17 24.49 1.90
C GLY A 22 -21.10 23.31 2.88
N TRP A 23 -22.11 23.14 3.75
CA TRP A 23 -22.19 22.00 4.67
C TRP A 23 -22.39 20.66 3.94
N LEU A 24 -23.14 20.64 2.83
CA LEU A 24 -23.41 19.45 2.03
C LEU A 24 -22.20 19.11 1.16
N ALA A 25 -21.55 20.13 0.58
CA ALA A 25 -20.27 19.95 -0.11
C ALA A 25 -19.19 19.39 0.83
N ALA A 26 -19.08 19.92 2.05
CA ALA A 26 -18.17 19.42 3.07
C ALA A 26 -18.51 17.99 3.52
N GLY A 27 -19.79 17.66 3.70
CA GLY A 27 -20.25 16.32 4.05
C GLY A 27 -19.91 15.28 2.98
N VAL A 28 -20.23 15.57 1.70
CA VAL A 28 -19.91 14.68 0.58
C VAL A 28 -18.40 14.51 0.41
N THR A 29 -17.62 15.58 0.63
CA THR A 29 -16.16 15.52 0.59
C THR A 29 -15.60 14.66 1.71
N ALA A 30 -16.08 14.85 2.94
CA ALA A 30 -15.67 14.06 4.10
C ALA A 30 -16.00 12.57 3.91
N LEU A 31 -17.18 12.25 3.38
CA LEU A 31 -17.54 10.88 3.00
C LEU A 31 -16.62 10.34 1.90
N GLY A 32 -16.31 11.14 0.88
CA GLY A 32 -15.37 10.75 -0.18
C GLY A 32 -13.98 10.44 0.35
N VAL A 33 -13.46 11.24 1.28
CA VAL A 33 -12.18 11.00 1.95
C VAL A 33 -12.26 9.74 2.82
N TRP A 34 -13.34 9.58 3.57
CA TRP A 34 -13.55 8.42 4.44
C TRP A 34 -13.63 7.11 3.64
N VAL A 35 -14.34 7.08 2.50
CA VAL A 35 -14.41 5.92 1.59
C VAL A 35 -13.11 5.68 0.84
N ARG A 36 -12.37 6.74 0.49
CA ARG A 36 -11.08 6.62 -0.20
C ARG A 36 -10.07 5.87 0.66
N TRP A 37 -10.04 6.11 1.97
CA TRP A 37 -9.07 5.50 2.87
C TRP A 37 -9.06 3.96 2.83
N PRO A 38 -10.18 3.24 3.08
CA PRO A 38 -10.21 1.78 3.02
C PRO A 38 -10.05 1.24 1.61
N LEU A 39 -10.58 1.92 0.58
CA LEU A 39 -10.41 1.50 -0.82
C LEU A 39 -8.96 1.59 -1.28
N GLN A 40 -8.27 2.65 -0.90
CA GLN A 40 -6.85 2.82 -1.19
C GLN A 40 -6.03 1.75 -0.48
N TRP A 41 -6.30 1.49 0.80
CA TRP A 41 -5.65 0.43 1.55
C TRP A 41 -5.87 -0.95 0.90
N LEU A 42 -7.11 -1.27 0.54
CA LEU A 42 -7.46 -2.52 -0.15
C LEU A 42 -6.73 -2.64 -1.50
N SER A 43 -6.63 -1.54 -2.25
CA SER A 43 -5.91 -1.51 -3.53
C SER A 43 -4.43 -1.84 -3.34
N TRP A 44 -3.77 -1.25 -2.33
CA TRP A 44 -2.39 -1.57 -2.00
C TRP A 44 -2.23 -3.03 -1.57
N TRP A 45 -3.14 -3.55 -0.76
CA TRP A 45 -3.11 -4.93 -0.31
C TRP A 45 -3.28 -5.94 -1.46
N ILE A 46 -4.18 -5.67 -2.41
CA ILE A 46 -4.37 -6.52 -3.60
C ILE A 46 -3.12 -6.50 -4.49
N VAL A 47 -2.55 -5.32 -4.76
CA VAL A 47 -1.35 -5.25 -5.61
C VAL A 47 -0.17 -5.96 -4.93
N TYR A 48 0.06 -5.67 -3.65
CA TYR A 48 1.11 -6.30 -2.87
C TYR A 48 0.93 -7.83 -2.77
N GLY A 49 -0.27 -8.30 -2.42
CA GLY A 49 -0.57 -9.71 -2.29
C GLY A 49 -0.40 -10.48 -3.60
N ALA A 50 -0.73 -9.87 -4.74
CA ALA A 50 -0.49 -10.45 -6.05
C ALA A 50 1.00 -10.64 -6.33
N LEU A 51 1.84 -9.66 -5.97
CA LEU A 51 3.30 -9.77 -6.11
C LEU A 51 3.88 -10.85 -5.19
N VAL A 52 3.42 -10.93 -3.94
CA VAL A 52 3.81 -12.00 -3.01
C VAL A 52 3.39 -13.36 -3.55
N MET A 53 2.20 -13.45 -4.16
CA MET A 53 1.73 -14.68 -4.77
C MET A 53 2.60 -15.11 -5.97
N VAL A 54 3.05 -14.17 -6.80
CA VAL A 54 4.04 -14.44 -7.86
C VAL A 54 5.35 -14.97 -7.25
N ALA A 55 5.85 -14.36 -6.18
CA ALA A 55 7.03 -14.84 -5.47
C ALA A 55 6.83 -16.25 -4.89
N ASN A 56 5.68 -16.52 -4.27
CA ASN A 56 5.31 -17.86 -3.78
C ASN A 56 5.30 -18.89 -4.92
N LYS A 57 4.68 -18.56 -6.07
CA LYS A 57 4.66 -19.42 -7.26
C LYS A 57 6.06 -19.68 -7.81
N ALA A 58 6.90 -18.65 -7.91
CA ALA A 58 8.29 -18.77 -8.33
C ALA A 58 9.10 -19.66 -7.38
N LEU A 59 8.76 -19.64 -6.08
CA LEU A 59 9.33 -20.51 -5.07
C LEU A 59 8.65 -21.90 -5.01
N GLY A 60 7.73 -22.24 -5.93
CA GLY A 60 7.16 -23.59 -6.05
C GLY A 60 5.85 -23.83 -5.28
N ALA A 61 5.17 -22.79 -4.79
CA ALA A 61 3.88 -22.96 -4.12
C ALA A 61 2.76 -23.33 -5.11
N THR A 62 1.87 -24.25 -4.71
CA THR A 62 0.72 -24.68 -5.52
C THR A 62 -0.60 -23.98 -5.14
N VAL A 63 -0.58 -23.12 -4.11
CA VAL A 63 -1.76 -22.40 -3.59
C VAL A 63 -2.48 -21.58 -4.67
N THR A 64 -3.79 -21.37 -4.52
CA THR A 64 -4.60 -20.49 -5.37
C THR A 64 -4.64 -19.07 -4.82
N LEU A 65 -4.86 -18.09 -5.69
CA LEU A 65 -4.95 -16.68 -5.29
C LEU A 65 -6.09 -16.43 -4.29
N GLN A 66 -7.23 -17.10 -4.47
CA GLN A 66 -8.37 -17.02 -3.56
C GLN A 66 -8.01 -17.52 -2.15
N ARG A 67 -7.36 -18.69 -2.04
CA ARG A 67 -6.95 -19.25 -0.75
C ARG A 67 -5.91 -18.38 -0.05
N PHE A 68 -4.98 -17.82 -0.83
CA PHE A 68 -3.97 -16.88 -0.34
C PHE A 68 -4.61 -15.62 0.25
N TYR A 69 -5.52 -14.95 -0.46
CA TYR A 69 -6.19 -13.75 0.05
C TYR A 69 -7.14 -14.03 1.22
N ALA A 70 -7.83 -15.18 1.21
CA ALA A 70 -8.67 -15.58 2.32
C ALA A 70 -7.87 -15.73 3.62
N ALA A 71 -6.67 -16.31 3.56
CA ALA A 71 -5.81 -16.49 4.73
C ALA A 71 -5.09 -15.20 5.15
N THR A 72 -4.49 -14.48 4.19
CA THR A 72 -3.74 -13.24 4.50
C THR A 72 -4.66 -12.08 4.87
N GLY A 73 -5.95 -12.15 4.56
CA GLY A 73 -6.96 -11.17 4.97
C GLY A 73 -7.11 -11.04 6.49
N PHE A 74 -6.76 -12.08 7.26
CA PHE A 74 -6.78 -12.00 8.73
C PHE A 74 -5.76 -10.98 9.29
N ALA A 75 -4.78 -10.54 8.50
CA ALA A 75 -3.88 -9.45 8.89
C ALA A 75 -4.59 -8.09 9.05
N ALA A 76 -5.82 -7.95 8.53
CA ALA A 76 -6.63 -6.74 8.73
C ALA A 76 -7.04 -6.53 10.20
N GLY A 77 -7.21 -7.61 10.98
CA GLY A 77 -7.61 -7.53 12.39
C GLY A 77 -6.64 -6.71 13.24
N PRO A 78 -5.34 -7.07 13.28
CA PRO A 78 -4.33 -6.29 14.00
C PRO A 78 -4.18 -4.85 13.51
N LEU A 79 -4.41 -4.59 12.22
CA LEU A 79 -4.33 -3.24 11.65
C LEU A 79 -5.41 -2.30 12.16
N LEU A 80 -6.49 -2.79 12.78
CA LEU A 80 -7.48 -1.94 13.44
C LEU A 80 -6.85 -1.08 14.55
N LEU A 81 -5.73 -1.52 15.15
CA LEU A 81 -4.98 -0.73 16.13
C LEU A 81 -4.40 0.57 15.54
N THR A 82 -4.21 0.64 14.22
CA THR A 82 -3.80 1.89 13.56
C THR A 82 -4.91 2.96 13.60
N GLY A 83 -6.17 2.58 13.82
CA GLY A 83 -7.27 3.51 14.07
C GLY A 83 -7.10 4.32 15.36
N LEU A 84 -6.23 3.88 16.28
CA LEU A 84 -5.92 4.60 17.51
C LEU A 84 -4.88 5.72 17.32
N GLN A 85 -4.34 5.90 16.10
CA GLN A 85 -3.32 6.91 15.78
C GLN A 85 -3.63 8.34 16.27
N PRO A 86 -4.90 8.82 16.30
CA PRO A 86 -5.21 10.16 16.83
C PRO A 86 -4.91 10.37 18.32
N ILE A 87 -4.71 9.29 19.10
CA ILE A 87 -4.45 9.37 20.54
C ILE A 87 -2.95 9.66 20.77
N PRO A 88 -2.59 10.75 21.47
CA PRO A 88 -1.18 11.06 21.76
C PRO A 88 -0.49 9.91 22.51
N CYS A 89 0.75 9.58 22.09
CA CYS A 89 1.61 8.52 22.63
C CYS A 89 1.09 7.08 22.48
N LEU A 90 -0.17 6.81 22.85
CA LEU A 90 -0.79 5.49 22.74
C LEU A 90 -1.08 5.11 21.28
N GLY A 91 -1.48 6.07 20.45
CA GLY A 91 -1.77 5.86 19.05
C GLY A 91 -0.57 5.33 18.26
N PRO A 92 0.60 5.99 18.30
CA PRO A 92 1.81 5.48 17.67
C PRO A 92 2.24 4.11 18.19
N ALA A 93 2.18 3.87 19.51
CA ALA A 93 2.55 2.59 20.10
C ALA A 93 1.61 1.46 19.65
N ALA A 94 0.30 1.67 19.73
CA ALA A 94 -0.69 0.70 19.27
C ALA A 94 -0.59 0.44 17.76
N SER A 95 -0.30 1.48 16.97
CA SER A 95 -0.08 1.35 15.52
C SER A 95 1.14 0.50 15.21
N ALA A 96 2.25 0.69 15.93
CA ALA A 96 3.46 -0.12 15.77
C ALA A 96 3.21 -1.58 16.13
N VAL A 97 2.54 -1.84 17.26
CA VAL A 97 2.15 -3.20 17.68
C VAL A 97 1.22 -3.84 16.65
N GLY A 98 0.20 -3.13 16.20
CA GLY A 98 -0.74 -3.60 15.19
C GLY A 98 -0.06 -3.93 13.87
N PHE A 99 0.91 -3.12 13.44
CA PHE A 99 1.67 -3.38 12.23
C PHE A 99 2.56 -4.62 12.34
N LEU A 100 3.32 -4.76 13.44
CA LEU A 100 4.17 -5.93 13.66
C LEU A 100 3.35 -7.21 13.78
N TRP A 101 2.20 -7.14 14.46
CA TRP A 101 1.30 -8.27 14.59
C TRP A 101 0.64 -8.62 13.24
N ALA A 102 0.21 -7.64 12.45
CA ALA A 102 -0.31 -7.86 11.10
C ALA A 102 0.72 -8.55 10.21
N LEU A 103 1.99 -8.12 10.28
CA LEU A 103 3.09 -8.74 9.54
C LEU A 103 3.30 -10.20 9.98
N ALA A 104 3.28 -10.48 11.28
CA ALA A 104 3.41 -11.83 11.80
C ALA A 104 2.26 -12.74 11.33
N VAL A 105 1.01 -12.25 11.40
CA VAL A 105 -0.18 -12.97 10.91
C VAL A 105 -0.07 -13.21 9.41
N TYR A 106 0.36 -12.21 8.64
CA TYR A 106 0.51 -12.33 7.19
C TYR A 106 1.53 -13.41 6.80
N VAL A 107 2.72 -13.40 7.42
CA VAL A 107 3.77 -14.39 7.16
C VAL A 107 3.33 -15.78 7.60
N TYR A 108 2.69 -15.91 8.76
CA TYR A 108 2.18 -17.18 9.26
C TYR A 108 1.08 -17.75 8.34
N ALA A 109 0.10 -16.93 7.98
CA ALA A 109 -0.96 -17.32 7.04
C ALA A 109 -0.39 -17.73 5.69
N ASN A 110 0.61 -16.99 5.18
CA ASN A 110 1.31 -17.35 3.95
C ASN A 110 2.00 -18.71 4.07
N ALA A 111 2.73 -18.96 5.16
CA ALA A 111 3.40 -20.23 5.42
C ALA A 111 2.40 -21.40 5.46
N ASP A 112 1.27 -21.21 6.15
CA ASP A 112 0.22 -22.23 6.27
C ASP A 112 -0.39 -22.58 4.91
N VAL A 113 -0.77 -21.59 4.11
CA VAL A 113 -1.42 -21.87 2.81
C VAL A 113 -0.45 -22.35 1.73
N THR A 114 0.85 -22.08 1.86
CA THR A 114 1.88 -22.50 0.90
C THR A 114 2.59 -23.79 1.30
N GLY A 115 2.51 -24.19 2.57
CA GLY A 115 3.29 -25.31 3.12
C GLY A 115 4.79 -24.99 3.25
N PHE A 116 5.18 -23.71 3.18
CA PHE A 116 6.57 -23.29 3.34
C PHE A 116 6.98 -23.21 4.81
N SER A 117 8.29 -23.33 5.08
CA SER A 117 8.84 -22.91 6.37
C SER A 117 8.65 -21.40 6.56
N LEU A 118 8.54 -20.95 7.82
CA LEU A 118 8.34 -19.52 8.13
C LEU A 118 9.39 -18.61 7.47
N GLY A 119 10.66 -19.03 7.45
CA GLY A 119 11.73 -18.26 6.79
C GLY A 119 11.53 -18.11 5.29
N ARG A 120 11.09 -19.18 4.61
CA ARG A 120 10.80 -19.14 3.16
C ARG A 120 9.55 -18.32 2.85
N ALA A 121 8.52 -18.42 3.69
CA ALA A 121 7.31 -17.60 3.57
C ALA A 121 7.59 -16.10 3.82
N ALA A 122 8.45 -15.78 4.80
CA ALA A 122 8.92 -14.42 5.06
C ALA A 122 9.74 -13.88 3.88
N LEU A 123 10.63 -14.68 3.31
CA LEU A 123 11.41 -14.31 2.13
C LEU A 123 10.49 -14.06 0.92
N ALA A 124 9.48 -14.90 0.71
CA ALA A 124 8.47 -14.68 -0.32
C ALA A 124 7.69 -13.37 -0.13
N ALA A 125 7.34 -13.03 1.12
CA ALA A 125 6.67 -11.78 1.45
C ALA A 125 7.58 -10.55 1.28
N ALA A 126 8.89 -10.70 1.52
CA ALA A 126 9.88 -9.62 1.38
C ALA A 126 10.34 -9.38 -0.07
N LEU A 127 10.32 -10.40 -0.93
CA LEU A 127 10.80 -10.34 -2.31
C LEU A 127 10.22 -9.15 -3.12
N PRO A 128 8.90 -8.90 -3.11
CA PRO A 128 8.34 -7.73 -3.79
C PRO A 128 8.90 -6.40 -3.29
N LEU A 129 9.16 -6.27 -1.99
CA LEU A 129 9.71 -5.05 -1.41
C LEU A 129 11.15 -4.82 -1.85
N VAL A 130 11.97 -5.88 -1.84
CA VAL A 130 13.35 -5.83 -2.32
C VAL A 130 13.39 -5.48 -3.81
N PHE A 131 12.51 -6.08 -4.60
CA PHE A 131 12.41 -5.81 -6.03
C PHE A 131 12.00 -4.36 -6.32
N LEU A 132 10.97 -3.85 -5.65
CA LEU A 132 10.54 -2.46 -5.79
C LEU A 132 11.60 -1.46 -5.31
N ALA A 133 12.32 -1.77 -4.23
CA ALA A 133 13.43 -0.95 -3.75
C ALA A 133 14.57 -0.90 -4.79
N ALA A 134 14.94 -2.04 -5.37
CA ALA A 134 15.96 -2.10 -6.42
C ALA A 134 15.55 -1.29 -7.66
N LEU A 135 14.31 -1.45 -8.14
CA LEU A 135 13.79 -0.65 -9.26
C LEU A 135 13.79 0.85 -8.96
N SER A 136 13.43 1.24 -7.75
CA SER A 136 13.43 2.64 -7.32
C SER A 136 14.84 3.22 -7.31
N LEU A 137 15.82 2.48 -6.81
CA LEU A 137 17.23 2.88 -6.81
C LEU A 137 17.80 3.02 -8.22
N ILE A 138 17.47 2.09 -9.13
CA ILE A 138 17.86 2.17 -10.54
C ILE A 138 17.25 3.42 -11.19
N GLY A 139 15.95 3.68 -10.97
CA GLY A 139 15.28 4.86 -11.48
C GLY A 139 15.91 6.16 -11.00
N LEU A 140 16.20 6.25 -9.70
CA LEU A 140 16.89 7.41 -9.11
C LEU A 140 18.30 7.60 -9.70
N GLY A 141 19.06 6.51 -9.86
CA GLY A 141 20.39 6.55 -10.49
C GLY A 141 20.34 7.03 -11.94
N LEU A 142 19.35 6.57 -12.72
CA LEU A 142 19.14 7.01 -14.09
C LEU A 142 18.77 8.50 -14.17
N VAL A 143 17.85 8.96 -13.34
CA VAL A 143 17.49 10.39 -13.27
C VAL A 143 18.71 11.22 -12.92
N PHE A 144 19.46 10.82 -11.88
CA PHE A 144 20.70 11.50 -11.49
C PHE A 144 21.70 11.57 -12.63
N PHE A 145 21.97 10.44 -13.30
CA PHE A 145 22.89 10.37 -14.44
C PHE A 145 22.45 11.28 -15.59
N LEU A 146 21.16 11.27 -15.96
CA LEU A 146 20.63 12.10 -17.03
C LEU A 146 20.72 13.60 -16.68
N THR A 147 20.42 13.97 -15.43
CA THR A 147 20.56 15.36 -15.00
C THR A 147 22.01 15.84 -15.02
N LEU A 148 22.95 14.98 -14.63
CA LEU A 148 24.38 15.28 -14.69
C LEU A 148 24.86 15.43 -16.14
N PHE A 149 24.43 14.54 -17.03
CA PHE A 149 24.75 14.60 -18.45
C PHE A 149 24.28 15.91 -19.09
N VAL A 150 23.04 16.34 -18.81
CA VAL A 150 22.49 17.62 -19.29
C VAL A 150 23.20 18.83 -18.67
N ALA A 151 23.67 18.74 -17.43
CA ALA A 151 24.36 19.85 -16.76
C ALA A 151 25.81 20.02 -17.23
N LEU A 152 26.44 18.97 -17.76
CA LEU A 152 27.85 18.95 -18.16
C LEU A 152 28.07 18.99 -19.69
N GLY A 153 27.02 18.77 -20.48
CA GLY A 153 27.05 18.85 -21.95
C GLY A 153 26.42 20.13 -22.47
#